data_AF-A0A433V254-F1
#
_entry.id   AF-A0A433V254-F1
#
_cell.length_a   1.000
_cell.length_b   1.000
_cell.length_c   1.000
_cell.angle_alpha   90.00
_cell.angle_beta   90.00
_cell.angle_gamma   90.00
#
_symmetry.space_group_name_H-M   'P 1'
#
loop_
_entity.id
_entity.type
_entity.pdbx_description
1 polymer ?
#
loop_
_entity_poly.entity_id
_entity_poly.type
_entity_poly.pdbx_seq_one_letter_code
_entity_poly.pdbx_strand_id
1 'polypeptide(L)'
;MEVKAYRQNRNRVSIGLVVLIDADTSTPQERLDWLARTLADDEQQNRQPDEAIAIFVPKRNIETWIHYLQGESVNEEDTYSKFPNNEANCKPSVENLAEQCRSQNILKEAPPSLQLACGELQRLLQLL
;
A
#
# COMPACT_ATOMS: atom_id res chain seq x y z
N MET A 1 1.14 -11.69 15.87
CA MET A 1 1.30 -10.86 14.64
C MET A 1 0.24 -11.21 13.61
N GLU A 2 -0.25 -10.22 12.86
CA GLU A 2 -1.32 -10.37 11.86
C GLU A 2 -0.97 -11.34 10.73
N VAL A 3 0.29 -11.36 10.28
CA VAL A 3 0.76 -12.32 9.24
C VAL A 3 0.57 -13.77 9.69
N LYS A 4 0.85 -14.07 10.96
CA LYS A 4 0.65 -15.40 11.54
C LYS A 4 -0.84 -15.76 11.60
N ALA A 5 -1.69 -14.81 12.00
CA ALA A 5 -3.14 -14.99 12.02
C ALA A 5 -3.71 -15.23 10.61
N TYR A 6 -3.25 -14.47 9.61
CA TYR A 6 -3.58 -14.71 8.20
C TYR A 6 -3.19 -16.13 7.77
N ARG A 7 -1.93 -16.55 7.99
CA ARG A 7 -1.43 -17.88 7.61
C ARG A 7 -2.21 -19.02 8.23
N GLN A 8 -2.65 -18.87 9.48
CA GLN A 8 -3.46 -19.88 10.17
C GLN A 8 -4.88 -20.02 9.61
N ASN A 9 -5.43 -18.97 9.00
CA ASN A 9 -6.82 -18.92 8.57
C ASN A 9 -7.01 -19.00 7.04
N ARG A 10 -5.97 -18.70 6.24
CA ARG A 10 -6.06 -18.60 4.77
C ARG A 10 -6.58 -19.85 4.06
N ASN A 11 -6.42 -21.03 4.67
CA ASN A 11 -6.91 -22.30 4.11
C ASN A 11 -8.35 -22.64 4.53
N ARG A 12 -8.93 -21.89 5.47
CA ARG A 12 -10.26 -22.12 6.04
C ARG A 12 -11.28 -21.09 5.57
N VAL A 13 -10.83 -19.86 5.33
CA VAL A 13 -11.66 -18.72 4.94
C VAL A 13 -10.92 -17.95 3.86
N SER A 14 -11.64 -17.48 2.84
CA SER A 14 -11.08 -16.54 1.85
C SER A 14 -10.85 -15.19 2.53
N ILE A 15 -9.60 -14.91 2.88
CA ILE A 15 -9.17 -13.68 3.53
C ILE A 15 -7.93 -13.12 2.83
N GLY A 16 -7.82 -11.80 2.80
CA GLY A 16 -6.59 -11.08 2.45
C GLY A 16 -6.16 -10.20 3.63
N LEU A 17 -4.86 -9.96 3.74
CA LEU A 17 -4.29 -9.02 4.72
C LEU A 17 -3.77 -7.79 3.97
N VAL A 18 -4.15 -6.60 4.42
CA VAL A 18 -3.63 -5.34 3.90
C VAL A 18 -2.77 -4.67 4.97
N VAL A 19 -1.53 -4.38 4.62
CA VAL A 19 -0.54 -3.70 5.47
C VAL A 19 -0.28 -2.33 4.86
N LEU A 20 -0.50 -1.27 5.63
CA LEU A 20 -0.21 0.11 5.23
C LEU A 20 0.85 0.68 6.19
N ILE A 21 2.00 1.08 5.66
CA ILE A 21 3.13 1.60 6.44
C ILE A 21 3.62 2.87 5.77
N ASP A 22 3.58 4.01 6.43
CA ASP A 22 4.19 5.22 5.88
C ASP A 22 5.71 5.08 5.84
N ALA A 23 6.33 5.53 4.74
CA ALA A 23 7.78 5.54 4.64
C ALA A 23 8.40 6.68 5.46
N ASP A 24 7.65 7.75 5.77
CA ASP A 24 8.18 9.00 6.31
C ASP A 24 9.35 9.49 5.43
N THR A 25 10.52 9.67 6.01
CA THR A 25 11.77 10.03 5.33
C THR A 25 12.49 8.84 4.71
N SER A 26 12.02 7.61 4.93
CA SER A 26 12.61 6.40 4.34
C SER A 26 12.06 6.13 2.94
N THR A 27 12.67 5.17 2.26
CA THR A 27 12.21 4.62 1.00
C THR A 27 11.20 3.48 1.22
N PRO A 28 10.34 3.18 0.23
CA PRO A 28 9.50 1.99 0.25
C PRO A 28 10.28 0.70 0.50
N GLN A 29 11.46 0.55 -0.12
CA GLN A 29 12.28 -0.63 0.04
C GLN A 29 12.79 -0.81 1.47
N GLU A 30 13.23 0.26 2.13
CA GLU A 30 13.69 0.19 3.53
C GLU A 30 12.58 -0.26 4.49
N ARG A 31 11.32 0.12 4.21
CA ARG A 31 10.17 -0.36 5.00
C ARG A 31 9.84 -1.82 4.72
N LEU A 32 9.99 -2.28 3.48
CA LEU A 32 9.87 -3.71 3.15
C LEU A 32 10.96 -4.54 3.86
N ASP A 33 12.20 -4.05 3.88
CA ASP A 33 13.33 -4.70 4.55
C ASP A 33 13.17 -4.68 6.08
N TRP A 34 12.60 -3.60 6.63
CA TRP A 34 12.22 -3.54 8.04
C TRP A 34 11.12 -4.55 8.38
N LEU A 35 10.09 -4.67 7.55
CA LEU A 35 9.03 -5.65 7.77
C LEU A 35 9.58 -7.08 7.69
N ALA A 36 10.46 -7.37 6.74
CA ALA A 36 11.13 -8.66 6.61
C ALA A 36 11.93 -9.03 7.88
N ARG A 37 12.71 -8.08 8.42
CA ARG A 37 13.43 -8.27 9.69
C ARG A 37 12.48 -8.50 10.87
N THR A 38 11.40 -7.72 10.95
CA THR A 38 10.40 -7.86 12.01
C THR A 38 9.71 -9.23 11.97
N LEU A 39 9.46 -9.77 10.78
CA LEU A 39 8.95 -11.14 10.62
C LEU A 39 9.97 -12.18 11.05
N ALA A 40 11.24 -12.02 10.64
CA ALA A 40 12.31 -12.94 11.01
C ALA A 40 12.54 -12.99 12.53
N ASP A 41 12.44 -11.85 13.22
CA ASP A 41 12.58 -11.76 14.69
C ASP A 41 11.45 -12.50 15.44
N ASP A 42 10.30 -12.75 14.81
CA ASP A 42 9.17 -13.57 15.32
C ASP A 42 9.17 -14.99 14.70
N GLU A 43 10.32 -15.45 14.19
CA GLU A 43 10.50 -16.74 13.56
C GLU A 43 9.52 -17.00 12.40
N GLN A 44 9.06 -15.93 11.75
CA GLN A 44 8.20 -15.99 10.57
C GLN A 44 9.02 -15.87 9.30
N GLN A 45 8.64 -16.63 8.27
CA GLN A 45 9.17 -16.40 6.93
C GLN A 45 8.68 -15.06 6.39
N ASN A 46 9.49 -14.42 5.55
CA ASN A 46 9.08 -13.28 4.74
C ASN A 46 7.79 -13.60 3.96
N ARG A 47 7.06 -12.55 3.60
CA ARG A 47 5.88 -12.67 2.73
C ARG A 47 6.26 -13.42 1.45
N GLN A 48 5.56 -14.50 1.16
CA GLN A 48 5.70 -15.27 -0.07
C GLN A 48 4.83 -14.67 -1.19
N PRO A 49 5.22 -14.80 -2.48
CA PRO A 49 4.52 -14.16 -3.59
C PRO A 49 3.09 -14.67 -3.81
N ASP A 50 2.79 -15.89 -3.36
CA ASP A 50 1.48 -16.54 -3.39
C ASP A 50 0.58 -16.16 -2.20
N GLU A 51 1.07 -15.35 -1.26
CA GLU A 51 0.27 -14.87 -0.14
C GLU A 51 -0.57 -13.65 -0.54
N ALA A 52 -1.87 -13.72 -0.22
CA ALA A 52 -2.81 -12.60 -0.31
C ALA A 52 -2.56 -11.56 0.81
N ILE A 53 -1.31 -11.11 0.93
CA ILE A 53 -0.86 -10.05 1.85
C ILE A 53 -0.37 -8.88 1.00
N ALA A 54 -1.17 -7.82 0.88
CA ALA A 54 -0.76 -6.59 0.20
C ALA A 54 -0.03 -5.65 1.15
N ILE A 55 1.09 -5.09 0.69
CA ILE A 55 1.88 -4.10 1.45
C ILE A 55 1.94 -2.80 0.66
N PHE A 56 1.32 -1.76 1.21
CA PHE A 56 1.32 -0.42 0.66
C PHE A 56 2.23 0.47 1.49
N VAL A 57 3.16 1.16 0.82
CA VAL A 57 4.12 2.04 1.49
C VAL A 57 4.09 3.44 0.87
N PRO A 58 3.18 4.32 1.31
CA PRO A 58 3.20 5.71 0.90
C PRO A 58 4.52 6.38 1.29
N LYS A 59 5.24 6.97 0.33
CA LYS A 59 6.44 7.75 0.65
C LYS A 59 6.03 9.10 1.24
N ARG A 60 6.73 9.53 2.31
CA ARG A 60 6.27 10.54 3.28
C ARG A 60 5.08 10.03 4.08
N ASN A 61 3.89 10.08 3.50
CA ASN A 61 2.66 9.68 4.16
C ASN A 61 1.53 9.47 3.13
N ILE A 62 0.40 8.96 3.61
CA ILE A 62 -0.80 8.77 2.79
C ILE A 62 -1.37 10.10 2.25
N GLU A 63 -1.14 11.23 2.93
CA GLU A 63 -1.60 12.54 2.47
C GLU A 63 -1.00 12.92 1.11
N THR A 64 0.27 12.60 0.85
CA THR A 64 0.91 12.79 -0.47
C THR A 64 0.07 12.15 -1.60
N TRP A 65 -0.42 10.93 -1.38
CA TRP A 65 -1.24 10.24 -2.36
C TRP A 65 -2.60 10.92 -2.52
N ILE A 66 -3.23 11.34 -1.42
CA ILE A 66 -4.54 11.99 -1.46
C ILE A 66 -4.48 13.32 -2.23
N HIS A 67 -3.44 14.15 -2.01
CA HIS A 67 -3.25 15.40 -2.75
C HIS A 67 -3.07 15.15 -4.26
N TYR A 68 -2.26 14.15 -4.63
CA TYR A 68 -2.12 13.75 -6.03
C TYR A 68 -3.47 13.34 -6.66
N LEU A 69 -4.24 12.54 -5.93
CA LEU A 69 -5.56 12.07 -6.37
C LEU A 69 -6.62 13.18 -6.48
N GLN A 70 -6.38 14.34 -5.87
CA GLN A 70 -7.19 15.55 -6.03
C GLN A 70 -6.73 16.43 -7.21
N GLY A 71 -5.68 16.01 -7.94
CA GLY A 71 -5.16 16.70 -9.11
C GLY A 71 -4.03 17.69 -8.80
N GLU A 72 -3.49 17.67 -7.57
CA GLU A 72 -2.32 18.48 -7.23
C GLU A 72 -1.03 17.85 -7.77
N SER A 73 -0.08 18.71 -8.15
CA SER A 73 1.28 18.27 -8.44
C SER A 73 2.01 18.04 -7.11
N VAL A 74 2.37 16.79 -6.86
CA VAL A 74 3.06 16.39 -5.63
C VAL A 74 4.46 15.85 -5.90
N ASN A 75 5.32 15.91 -4.89
CA ASN A 75 6.57 15.17 -4.85
C ASN A 75 6.61 14.32 -3.57
N GLU A 76 7.48 13.31 -3.53
CA GLU A 76 7.58 12.38 -2.38
C GLU A 76 8.65 12.81 -1.35
N GLU A 77 8.93 14.11 -1.25
CA GLU A 77 9.93 14.68 -0.33
C GLU A 77 9.29 15.69 0.62
N ASP A 78 8.33 16.48 0.14
CA ASP A 78 7.63 17.49 0.90
C ASP A 78 6.60 16.91 1.88
N THR A 79 6.15 17.75 2.80
CA THR A 79 5.06 17.39 3.73
C THR A 79 3.78 18.03 3.26
N TYR A 80 2.75 17.20 3.09
CA TYR A 80 1.42 17.65 2.73
C TYR A 80 0.53 17.77 3.96
N SER A 81 -0.40 18.72 3.92
CA SER A 81 -1.29 18.99 5.05
C SER A 81 -2.32 17.87 5.17
N LYS A 82 -2.70 17.55 6.42
CA LYS A 82 -3.83 16.65 6.64
C LYS A 82 -5.12 17.32 6.19
N PHE A 83 -6.13 16.49 5.88
CA PHE A 83 -7.49 16.94 5.58
C PHE A 83 -8.37 16.81 6.83
N PRO A 84 -8.35 17.76 7.78
CA PRO A 84 -9.11 17.63 9.02
C PRO A 84 -10.61 17.60 8.74
N ASN A 85 -11.30 16.59 9.29
CA ASN A 85 -12.76 16.40 9.19
C ASN A 85 -13.28 16.12 7.77
N ASN A 86 -12.39 15.80 6.83
CA ASN A 86 -12.71 15.56 5.43
C ASN A 86 -12.00 14.31 4.89
N GLU A 87 -11.51 13.44 5.78
CA GLU A 87 -10.79 12.23 5.43
C GLU A 87 -11.65 11.30 4.55
N ALA A 88 -12.98 11.28 4.76
CA ALA A 88 -13.91 10.52 3.92
C ALA A 88 -14.04 11.06 2.49
N ASN A 89 -13.70 12.33 2.23
CA ASN A 89 -13.84 12.94 0.90
C ASN A 89 -12.83 12.39 -0.10
N CYS A 90 -11.78 11.70 0.34
CA CYS A 90 -10.86 11.03 -0.58
C CYS A 90 -11.46 9.74 -1.18
N LYS A 91 -12.58 9.24 -0.64
CA LYS A 91 -13.18 7.96 -1.06
C LYS A 91 -13.41 7.86 -2.58
N PRO A 92 -14.07 8.83 -3.24
CA PRO A 92 -14.28 8.75 -4.69
C PRO A 92 -12.95 8.71 -5.48
N SER A 93 -11.95 9.45 -5.01
CA SER A 93 -10.63 9.48 -5.65
C SER A 93 -9.86 8.17 -5.47
N VAL A 94 -9.97 7.54 -4.30
CA VAL A 94 -9.37 6.23 -4.02
C VAL A 94 -10.10 5.11 -4.78
N GLU A 95 -11.42 5.16 -4.90
CA GLU A 95 -12.19 4.23 -5.74
C GLU A 95 -11.79 4.35 -7.21
N ASN A 96 -11.64 5.57 -7.72
CA ASN A 96 -11.15 5.81 -9.08
C ASN A 96 -9.72 5.27 -9.26
N LEU A 97 -8.83 5.53 -8.29
CA LEU A 97 -7.47 4.97 -8.31
C LEU A 97 -7.50 3.43 -8.39
N ALA A 98 -8.36 2.77 -7.61
CA ALA A 98 -8.45 1.31 -7.64
C ALA A 98 -8.90 0.77 -9.00
N GLU A 99 -9.78 1.49 -9.72
CA GLU A 99 -10.16 1.17 -11.11
C GLU A 99 -9.00 1.44 -12.09
N GLN A 100 -8.26 2.54 -11.90
CA GLN A 100 -7.10 2.87 -12.73
C GLN A 100 -5.97 1.85 -12.58
N CYS A 101 -5.63 1.48 -11.35
CA CYS A 101 -4.67 0.42 -11.08
C CYS A 101 -5.13 -0.91 -11.70
N ARG A 102 -6.43 -1.23 -11.67
CA ARG A 102 -6.98 -2.45 -12.31
C ARG A 102 -6.86 -2.44 -13.83
N SER A 103 -7.11 -1.30 -14.47
CA SER A 103 -7.11 -1.16 -15.92
C SER A 103 -5.72 -1.05 -16.56
N GLN A 104 -4.64 -1.16 -15.78
CA GLN A 104 -3.25 -0.97 -16.23
C GLN A 104 -3.02 0.36 -16.94
N ASN A 105 -3.89 1.34 -16.71
CA ASN A 105 -3.68 2.68 -17.22
C ASN A 105 -2.69 3.35 -16.28
N ILE A 106 -1.42 3.01 -16.48
CA ILE A 106 -0.30 3.46 -15.65
C ILE A 106 -0.34 4.99 -15.66
N LEU A 107 -0.62 5.54 -14.49
CA LEU A 107 -0.41 6.95 -14.21
C LEU A 107 1.10 7.20 -14.29
N LYS A 108 1.62 7.44 -15.50
CA LYS A 108 3.06 7.71 -15.70
C LYS A 108 3.54 8.90 -14.86
N GLU A 109 2.62 9.76 -14.47
CA GLU A 109 2.83 10.94 -13.64
C GLU A 109 2.50 10.71 -12.16
N ALA A 110 2.09 9.50 -11.76
CA ALA A 110 1.86 9.20 -10.36
C ALA A 110 3.15 9.15 -9.54
N PRO A 111 3.06 9.45 -8.23
CA PRO A 111 4.17 9.23 -7.31
C PRO A 111 4.72 7.79 -7.40
N PRO A 112 6.05 7.59 -7.42
CA PRO A 112 6.65 6.27 -7.51
C PRO A 112 6.11 5.24 -6.50
N SER A 113 5.89 5.63 -5.25
CA SER A 113 5.31 4.75 -4.24
C SER A 113 3.87 4.33 -4.55
N LEU A 114 3.09 5.20 -5.20
CA LEU A 114 1.73 4.90 -5.65
C LEU A 114 1.74 3.97 -6.88
N GLN A 115 2.72 4.10 -7.77
CA GLN A 115 2.92 3.14 -8.87
C GLN A 115 3.22 1.73 -8.33
N LEU A 116 4.09 1.62 -7.32
CA LEU A 116 4.37 0.36 -6.63
C LEU A 116 3.10 -0.22 -5.99
N ALA A 117 2.28 0.63 -5.35
CA ALA A 117 1.01 0.23 -4.78
C ALA A 117 0.03 -0.32 -5.83
N CYS A 118 -0.06 0.28 -7.03
CA CYS A 118 -0.89 -0.28 -8.09
C CYS A 118 -0.44 -1.70 -8.50
N GLY A 119 0.86 -1.94 -8.64
CA GLY A 119 1.39 -3.28 -8.95
C GLY A 119 1.08 -4.29 -7.84
N GLU A 120 1.15 -3.85 -6.59
CA GLU A 120 0.81 -4.67 -5.43
C GLU A 120 -0.68 -5.03 -5.38
N LEU A 121 -1.57 -4.08 -5.69
CA LEU A 121 -3.00 -4.32 -5.78
C LEU A 121 -3.33 -5.32 -6.89
N GLN A 122 -2.71 -5.17 -8.06
CA GLN A 122 -2.89 -6.11 -9.18
C GLN A 122 -2.47 -7.53 -8.79
N ARG A 123 -1.34 -7.69 -8.10
CA ARG A 123 -0.88 -8.99 -7.58
C ARG A 123 -1.90 -9.57 -6.60
N LEU A 124 -2.39 -8.77 -5.64
CA LEU A 124 -3.36 -9.22 -4.66
C LEU A 124 -4.65 -9.74 -5.33
N LEU A 125 -5.16 -9.01 -6.33
CA LEU A 125 -6.40 -9.36 -7.04
C LEU A 125 -6.29 -10.67 -7.83
N GLN A 126 -5.08 -11.15 -8.16
CA GLN A 126 -4.89 -12.46 -8.79
C GLN A 126 -4.93 -13.63 -7.77
N LEU A 127 -4.88 -13.33 -6.47
CA LEU A 127 -4.81 -14.30 -5.38
C LEU A 127 -6.12 -14.42 -4.58
N LEU A 128 -7.09 -13.54 -4.86
CA LEU A 128 -8.43 -13.51 -4.27
C LEU A 128 -9.46 -14.11 -5.22
#